data_AF-A0A1T5CGJ3-F1
#
_entry.id   AF-A0A1T5CGJ3-F1
#
_cell.length_a   1.000
_cell.length_b   1.000
_cell.length_c   1.000
_cell.angle_alpha   90.00
_cell.angle_beta   90.00
_cell.angle_gamma   90.00
#
_symmetry.space_group_name_H-M   'P 1'
#
loop_
_entity.id
_entity.type
_entity.pdbx_description
1 polymer ?
#
loop_
_entity_poly.entity_id
_entity_poly.type
_entity_poly.pdbx_seq_one_letter_code
_entity_poly.pdbx_strand_id
1 'polypeptide(L)' 'MDNNKLICKACGNDSFSEGKLDGYAALRPVDKFFSNGSSLIFTLCQKCGEVASIKAEKPYKFTSSI' A
#
# COMPACT_ATOMS: atom_id res chain seq x y z
N MET A 1 -6.92 21.37 -16.48
CA MET A 1 -7.40 21.24 -15.09
C MET A 1 -7.46 19.76 -14.79
N ASP A 2 -6.44 19.26 -14.10
CA ASP A 2 -6.28 17.82 -13.85
C ASP A 2 -7.27 17.38 -12.77
N ASN A 3 -8.39 16.77 -13.21
CA ASN A 3 -9.51 16.37 -12.37
C ASN A 3 -9.26 15.07 -11.58
N ASN A 4 -8.01 14.72 -11.26
CA ASN A 4 -7.70 13.44 -10.64
C ASN A 4 -7.48 13.55 -9.13
N LYS A 5 -8.38 14.26 -8.44
CA LYS A 5 -8.38 14.33 -6.98
C LYS A 5 -8.89 13.01 -6.43
N LEU A 6 -8.12 12.37 -5.55
CA LEU A 6 -8.55 11.15 -4.87
C LEU A 6 -9.71 11.48 -3.92
N ILE A 7 -10.86 10.83 -4.13
CA ILE A 7 -12.04 10.95 -3.27
C ILE A 7 -12.30 9.63 -2.57
N CYS A 8 -12.58 9.68 -1.28
CA CYS A 8 -12.92 8.51 -0.49
C CYS A 8 -14.27 7.95 -0.93
N LYS A 9 -14.27 6.71 -1.41
CA LYS A 9 -15.47 6.03 -1.90
C LYS A 9 -16.51 5.76 -0.79
N ALA A 10 -16.08 5.70 0.46
CA ALA A 10 -16.96 5.43 1.59
C ALA A 10 -17.64 6.69 2.15
N CYS A 11 -16.96 7.84 2.18
CA CYS A 11 -17.47 9.03 2.90
C CYS A 11 -17.35 10.36 2.15
N GLY A 12 -16.84 10.35 0.91
CA GLY A 12 -16.71 11.54 0.07
C GLY A 12 -15.61 12.53 0.48
N ASN A 13 -14.85 12.24 1.55
CA ASN A 13 -13.71 13.06 1.95
C ASN A 13 -12.55 12.98 0.95
N ASP A 14 -11.68 13.98 0.94
CA ASP A 14 -10.53 14.06 0.02
C ASP A 14 -9.17 14.15 0.76
N SER A 15 -9.19 14.09 2.09
CA SER A 15 -7.98 14.07 2.92
C SER A 15 -7.56 12.64 3.26
N PHE A 16 -6.29 12.34 2.97
CA PHE A 16 -5.67 11.02 3.13
C PHE A 16 -4.31 11.13 3.80
N SER A 17 -3.91 10.08 4.51
CA SER A 17 -2.56 9.91 5.05
C SER A 17 -2.01 8.54 4.69
N GLU A 18 -0.70 8.36 4.85
CA GLU A 18 -0.05 7.08 4.64
C GLU A 18 0.31 6.40 5.97
N GLY A 19 0.20 5.07 5.98
CA GLY A 19 0.65 4.21 7.07
C GLY A 19 1.51 3.06 6.53
N LYS A 20 2.37 2.49 7.37
CA LYS A 20 3.31 1.44 6.97
C LYS A 20 3.14 0.19 7.83
N LEU A 21 3.00 -0.97 7.19
CA LEU A 21 3.21 -2.27 7.81
C LEU A 21 4.60 -2.79 7.43
N ASP A 22 5.42 -3.09 8.44
CA ASP A 22 6.83 -3.49 8.28
C ASP A 22 7.19 -4.64 9.26
N GLY A 23 8.43 -5.12 9.22
CA GLY A 23 8.94 -6.18 10.10
C GLY A 23 8.27 -7.53 9.83
N TYR A 24 7.60 -8.08 10.85
CA TYR A 24 6.90 -9.36 10.74
C TYR A 24 5.66 -9.30 9.82
N ALA A 25 5.13 -8.10 9.55
CA ALA A 25 3.97 -7.88 8.67
C ALA A 25 4.36 -7.57 7.21
N ALA A 26 5.65 -7.64 6.85
CA ALA A 26 6.11 -7.41 5.49
C ALA A 26 5.57 -8.48 4.51
N LEU A 27 5.19 -8.05 3.31
CA LEU A 27 4.79 -8.94 2.22
C LEU A 27 6.02 -9.72 1.72
N ARG A 28 5.93 -11.06 1.64
CA ARG A 28 7.03 -11.92 1.18
C ARG A 28 6.62 -12.72 -0.07
N PRO A 29 7.52 -12.93 -1.05
CA PRO A 29 7.30 -13.90 -2.11
C PRO A 29 7.14 -15.30 -1.50
N VAL A 30 6.15 -16.05 -1.99
CA VAL A 30 5.79 -17.38 -1.45
C VAL A 30 6.93 -18.40 -1.63
N ASP A 31 7.71 -18.23 -2.70
CA ASP A 31 8.79 -19.12 -3.12
C ASP A 31 10.18 -18.74 -2.57
N LYS A 32 10.31 -17.58 -1.89
CA LYS A 32 11.59 -17.09 -1.37
C LYS A 32 11.61 -17.05 0.16
N PHE A 33 11.83 -18.22 0.78
CA PHE A 33 11.87 -18.41 2.24
C PHE A 33 12.84 -17.48 2.99
N PHE A 34 13.99 -17.14 2.40
CA PHE A 34 14.97 -16.23 2.99
C PHE A 34 14.81 -14.76 2.56
N SER A 35 13.63 -14.37 2.07
CA SER A 35 13.36 -13.00 1.65
C SER A 35 13.13 -12.07 2.84
N ASN A 36 13.80 -10.92 2.82
CA ASN A 36 13.50 -9.79 3.72
C ASN A 36 12.16 -9.10 3.38
N GLY A 37 11.39 -9.60 2.41
CA GLY A 37 10.06 -9.09 2.06
C GLY A 37 10.04 -7.64 1.57
N SER A 38 8.85 -7.07 1.47
CA SER A 38 8.57 -5.66 1.20
C SER A 38 7.57 -5.16 2.22
N SER A 39 7.83 -4.00 2.81
CA SER A 39 6.81 -3.27 3.56
C SER A 39 5.59 -2.98 2.68
N LEU A 40 4.43 -2.85 3.32
CA LEU A 40 3.21 -2.39 2.68
C LEU A 40 2.91 -0.95 3.11
N ILE A 41 2.67 -0.08 2.14
CA ILE A 41 2.24 1.30 2.33
C ILE A 41 0.74 1.36 2.08
N PHE A 42 0.00 1.85 3.06
CA PHE A 42 -1.44 2.03 3.02
C PHE A 42 -1.76 3.50 2.84
N THR A 43 -2.64 3.83 1.92
CA THR A 43 -3.26 5.17 1.84
C THR A 43 -4.63 5.09 2.47
N LEU A 44 -4.87 5.84 3.54
CA LEU A 44 -6.10 5.77 4.33
C LEU A 44 -6.80 7.12 4.42
N CYS A 45 -8.13 7.10 4.41
CA CYS A 45 -8.96 8.26 4.59
C CYS A 45 -8.89 8.73 6.04
N GLN A 46 -8.42 9.96 6.27
CA GLN A 46 -8.28 10.51 7.63
C GLN A 46 -9.61 10.68 8.36
N LYS A 47 -10.72 10.77 7.63
CA LYS A 47 -12.04 10.99 8.22
C LYS A 47 -12.71 9.71 8.71
N CYS A 48 -12.61 8.62 7.94
CA CYS A 48 -13.41 7.41 8.19
C CYS A 48 -12.60 6.11 8.26
N GLY A 49 -11.28 6.17 8.03
CA GLY A 49 -10.40 5.00 8.09
C GLY A 49 -10.39 4.10 6.85
N GLU A 50 -11.22 4.37 5.84
CA GLU A 50 -11.25 3.61 4.59
C GLU A 50 -9.87 3.57 3.90
N VAL A 51 -9.41 2.39 3.50
CA VAL A 51 -8.15 2.21 2.78
C VAL A 51 -8.38 2.40 1.30
N ALA A 52 -7.83 3.48 0.74
CA ALA A 52 -7.93 3.78 -0.70
C ALA A 52 -6.95 2.95 -1.54
N SER A 53 -5.78 2.60 -1.00
CA SER A 53 -4.83 1.73 -1.68
C SER A 53 -3.84 1.06 -0.73
N ILE A 54 -3.30 -0.08 -1.18
CA ILE A 54 -2.20 -0.80 -0.53
C ILE A 54 -1.13 -1.05 -1.59
N LYS A 55 0.12 -0.68 -1.33
CA LYS A 55 1.23 -0.84 -2.26
C LYS A 55 2.42 -1.50 -1.58
N ALA A 56 3.09 -2.43 -2.28
CA ALA A 56 4.39 -2.90 -1.86
C ALA A 56 5.44 -1.80 -2.11
N GLU A 57 6.24 -1.47 -1.10
CA GLU A 57 7.34 -0.50 -1.20
C GLU A 57 8.45 -0.97 -2.17
N LYS A 58 8.66 -2.29 -2.28
CA LYS A 58 9.71 -2.93 -3.09
C LYS A 58 9.11 -4.01 -3.99
N PRO A 59 8.30 -3.64 -4.99
CA PRO A 59 7.59 -4.61 -5.85
C PRO A 59 8.55 -5.47 -6.69
N TYR A 60 9.73 -4.96 -7.03
CA TYR A 60 10.77 -5.68 -7.78
C TYR A 60 11.28 -6.96 -7.07
N LYS A 61 10.99 -7.15 -5.78
CA LYS A 61 11.31 -8.40 -5.07
C LYS A 61 10.42 -9.58 -5.51
N PHE A 62 9.30 -9.28 -6.17
CA PHE A 62 8.30 -10.25 -6.63
C PHE A 62 8.38 -10.52 -8.13
N THR A 63 9.13 -9.73 -8.89
CA THR A 63 9.42 -10.03 -10.28
C THR A 63 10.60 -10.99 -10.34
N SER A 64 10.37 -12.22 -10.79
CA SER A 64 11.45 -13.07 -11.28
C SER A 64 11.99 -12.41 -12.55
N SER A 65 13.29 -12.11 -12.59
CA SER A 65 13.94 -11.81 -13.87
C SER A 65 13.72 -13.04 -14.75
N ILE A 66 12.94 -12.87 -15.81
CA ILE A 66 12.86 -13.83 -16.93
C ILE A 66 14.16 -13.71 -17.71
#